data_AF-A0A8J3XXE5-F1
#
_entry.id   AF-A0A8J3XXE5-F1
#
_cell.length_a   1.000
_cell.length_b   1.000
_cell.length_c   1.000
_cell.angle_alpha   90.00
_cell.angle_beta   90.00
_cell.angle_gamma   90.00
#
_symmetry.space_group_name_H-M   'P 1'
#
loop_
_entity.id
_entity.type
_entity.pdbx_description
1 polymer ?
#
loop_
_entity_poly.entity_id
_entity_poly.type
_entity_poly.pdbx_seq_one_letter_code
_entity_poly.pdbx_strand_id
1 'polypeptide(L)'
;MAPSSGGGQSWRAQGIRQPWPTLYLPRVGIPPMTCELPGHDAPAPARPPWEAVTLINSDLSPRTAGASTPATGPAKFAFVPVVAVVTALAGLLTAFSGRYGFHRDELYFLVAGDHPAWGYVDQPPLTPIVARVATAVFGVTPAGLRVASTLACAVAVLVVALVARELGGRRRAQVIAAFCAATSGFVLAVGHMVSTSTFDLLAWVVIAWLALRLLRTGDGRLWVAMGAAVGLAVENKYLVGSLVVALFVAQLALGPRQVLRSRWLVAGVVIAAVVAGPNLWWQAAHGWPQLTVAGGISADDGLENRLLFVPMQIVYLSPLFVPIWIAGFVRLWRDPELRWARSLALAYPVLCVLVLLAGGKPYYALPLLLVLTAAGCEPVARWMRDRRRVWTVIAGGGVTVMMSGLISLPVLPPNALSAVNAINKEQGEQVGWPELTSAVAAQWAAIPVQERARAVIFTVNYGEASALVRYGSQYNLPMPYSGHMSYAGWGPPPDSADGPVLLVGRQGDQSSGQFFTGCRQVGRVDNGEGVDNEEQNAPIELCSGTAKPWSELWPRLLHY
;
A
#
# COMPACT_ATOMS: atom_id res chain seq x y z
N MET A 1 -52.03 -7.18 -26.69
CA MET A 1 -52.72 -6.15 -25.90
C MET A 1 -51.67 -5.33 -25.15
N ALA A 2 -51.42 -4.09 -25.59
CA ALA A 2 -50.96 -3.01 -24.70
C ALA A 2 -52.18 -2.49 -23.91
N PRO A 3 -52.09 -1.66 -22.83
CA PRO A 3 -51.04 -0.69 -22.43
C PRO A 3 -50.65 -0.85 -20.92
N SER A 4 -49.89 -0.03 -20.18
CA SER A 4 -49.66 1.43 -20.17
C SER A 4 -48.42 1.83 -19.35
N SER A 5 -48.06 3.10 -19.54
CA SER A 5 -46.90 3.90 -19.13
C SER A 5 -46.94 4.52 -17.73
N GLY A 6 -45.75 4.87 -17.21
CA GLY A 6 -45.50 5.96 -16.24
C GLY A 6 -44.24 5.66 -15.42
N GLY A 7 -43.26 6.53 -15.19
CA GLY A 7 -43.03 7.94 -15.48
C GLY A 7 -41.83 8.35 -14.62
N GLY A 8 -40.74 8.79 -15.22
CA GLY A 8 -39.52 9.18 -14.51
C GLY A 8 -39.62 10.55 -13.86
N GLN A 9 -38.97 10.72 -12.70
CA GLN A 9 -38.72 12.02 -12.10
C GLN A 9 -37.24 12.21 -11.77
N SER A 10 -36.66 13.21 -12.44
CA SER A 10 -35.33 13.78 -12.24
C SER A 10 -35.33 14.77 -11.07
N TRP A 11 -34.35 14.68 -10.18
CA TRP A 11 -34.10 15.71 -9.16
C TRP A 11 -33.04 16.70 -9.67
N ARG A 12 -33.46 17.94 -9.98
CA ARG A 12 -32.57 19.10 -10.15
C ARG A 12 -32.54 19.90 -8.85
N ALA A 13 -31.36 20.10 -8.30
CA ALA A 13 -31.11 20.99 -7.17
C ALA A 13 -31.08 22.46 -7.64
N GLN A 14 -31.96 23.30 -7.08
CA GLN A 14 -31.91 24.75 -7.19
C GLN A 14 -31.22 25.33 -5.97
N GLY A 15 -30.24 26.20 -6.20
CA GLY A 15 -29.50 26.91 -5.17
C GLY A 15 -30.27 28.11 -4.60
N ILE A 16 -30.07 28.36 -3.30
CA ILE A 16 -30.45 29.62 -2.64
C ILE A 16 -29.27 30.07 -1.79
N ARG A 17 -28.75 31.25 -2.13
CA ARG A 17 -27.79 32.04 -1.32
C ARG A 17 -28.59 32.84 -0.28
N GLN A 18 -28.18 32.83 0.99
CA GLN A 18 -28.49 33.88 1.97
C GLN A 18 -27.30 34.06 2.94
N PRO A 19 -26.96 35.30 3.37
CA PRO A 19 -25.75 35.63 4.12
C PRO A 19 -25.95 35.62 5.65
N TRP A 20 -24.82 35.52 6.36
CA TRP A 20 -24.67 35.45 7.82
C TRP A 20 -24.95 36.81 8.52
N PRO A 21 -25.58 36.83 9.71
CA PRO A 21 -25.61 38.01 10.55
C PRO A 21 -24.46 38.05 11.57
N THR A 22 -23.78 39.19 11.61
CA THR A 22 -22.75 39.60 12.55
C THR A 22 -23.35 39.86 13.94
N LEU A 23 -22.86 39.20 14.99
CA LEU A 23 -23.26 39.45 16.37
C LEU A 23 -22.17 40.20 17.13
N TYR A 24 -22.50 41.44 17.50
CA TYR A 24 -21.75 42.36 18.36
C TYR A 24 -21.80 41.89 19.83
N LEU A 25 -20.64 41.89 20.50
CA LEU A 25 -20.51 41.70 21.95
C LEU A 25 -20.62 43.06 22.67
N PRO A 26 -21.44 43.20 23.73
CA PRO A 26 -21.40 44.38 24.59
C PRO A 26 -20.33 44.23 25.67
N ARG A 27 -19.49 45.27 25.83
CA ARG A 27 -18.60 45.47 26.97
C ARG A 27 -19.44 45.85 28.19
N VAL A 28 -19.31 45.10 29.29
CA VAL A 28 -19.81 45.49 30.62
C VAL A 28 -18.60 45.82 31.49
N GLY A 29 -18.52 47.07 31.93
CA GLY A 29 -17.59 47.53 32.95
C GLY A 29 -18.13 47.28 34.35
N ILE A 30 -17.22 47.02 35.30
CA ILE A 30 -17.51 46.93 36.73
C ILE A 30 -16.48 47.82 37.46
N PRO A 31 -16.89 48.59 38.51
CA PRO A 31 -16.16 49.74 39.06
C PRO A 31 -15.09 49.35 40.12
N PRO A 32 -14.21 50.31 40.52
CA PRO A 32 -13.15 50.03 41.47
C PRO A 32 -13.67 50.00 42.91
N MET A 33 -13.23 49.01 43.69
CA MET A 33 -13.45 48.97 45.14
C MET A 33 -12.29 49.64 45.88
N THR A 34 -12.68 50.56 46.75
CA THR A 34 -11.92 51.31 47.74
C THR A 34 -11.42 50.42 48.88
N CYS A 35 -10.17 50.63 49.31
CA CYS A 35 -9.68 50.18 50.62
C CYS A 35 -9.26 51.42 51.42
N GLU A 36 -9.99 51.68 52.52
CA GLU A 36 -9.64 52.65 53.56
C GLU A 36 -8.60 52.07 54.51
N LEU A 37 -7.67 52.93 54.95
CA LEU A 37 -6.68 52.72 56.00
C LEU A 37 -7.19 53.27 57.34
N PRO A 38 -6.63 52.80 58.46
CA PRO A 38 -6.30 53.71 59.57
C PRO A 38 -4.79 53.75 59.87
N GLY A 39 -4.24 54.96 60.07
CA GLY A 39 -2.95 55.24 60.73
C GLY A 39 -2.98 54.86 62.22
N HIS A 40 -1.93 54.88 63.03
CA HIS A 40 -0.70 55.68 63.18
C HIS A 40 0.20 54.84 64.16
N ASP A 41 1.53 54.72 64.12
CA ASP A 41 2.54 55.75 64.40
C ASP A 41 4.01 55.25 64.19
N ALA A 42 4.86 56.17 63.69
CA ALA A 42 6.31 56.35 63.92
C ALA A 42 7.35 55.40 63.24
N PRO A 43 8.65 55.79 63.17
CA PRO A 43 9.29 56.49 62.04
C PRO A 43 10.45 55.69 61.38
N ALA A 44 10.98 56.18 60.25
CA ALA A 44 12.19 55.64 59.58
C ALA A 44 13.12 56.81 59.17
N PRO A 45 14.40 56.62 58.74
CA PRO A 45 15.12 55.36 58.51
C PRO A 45 16.60 55.35 59.01
N ALA A 46 17.23 54.17 59.10
CA ALA A 46 18.68 54.04 59.06
C ALA A 46 19.10 52.79 58.26
N ARG A 47 19.95 52.97 57.25
CA ARG A 47 20.56 51.92 56.43
C ARG A 47 21.77 51.31 57.16
N PRO A 48 22.02 49.99 57.08
CA PRO A 48 23.28 49.42 57.53
C PRO A 48 24.38 49.54 56.45
N PRO A 49 25.63 49.83 56.86
CA PRO A 49 26.79 49.82 55.97
C PRO A 49 27.47 48.44 55.91
N TRP A 50 27.95 48.15 54.71
CA TRP A 50 29.03 47.27 54.28
C TRP A 50 30.06 46.77 55.32
N GLU A 51 30.38 45.48 55.16
CA GLU A 51 31.67 44.79 55.35
C GLU A 51 32.30 44.61 56.75
N ALA A 52 32.30 43.33 57.19
CA ALA A 52 33.46 42.52 57.63
C ALA A 52 32.86 41.28 58.31
N VAL A 53 33.13 40.03 57.93
CA VAL A 53 34.34 39.28 58.32
C VAL A 53 34.34 37.96 57.53
N THR A 54 35.47 37.71 56.87
CA THR A 54 36.13 36.43 56.54
C THR A 54 35.52 35.13 57.09
N LEU A 55 35.20 34.19 56.19
CA LEU A 55 35.20 32.75 56.46
C LEU A 55 36.07 32.04 55.41
N ILE A 56 37.22 31.51 55.85
CA ILE A 56 38.02 30.53 55.12
C ILE A 56 37.71 29.15 55.74
N ASN A 57 37.11 28.30 54.89
CA ASN A 57 37.26 26.85 54.71
C ASN A 57 37.79 25.97 55.87
N SER A 58 37.04 24.89 56.17
CA SER A 58 37.45 23.52 55.81
C SER A 58 36.34 22.49 56.12
N ASP A 59 36.15 21.56 55.17
CA ASP A 59 35.48 20.24 55.31
C ASP A 59 33.97 20.14 55.48
N LEU A 60 33.25 20.38 54.38
CA LEU A 60 32.12 19.54 53.98
C LEU A 60 32.16 19.36 52.46
N SER A 61 32.78 18.28 51.99
CA SER A 61 32.72 17.84 50.59
C SER A 61 31.26 17.58 50.18
N PRO A 62 30.65 18.37 49.26
CA PRO A 62 29.42 17.95 48.63
C PRO A 62 29.81 16.86 47.64
N ARG A 63 29.24 15.67 47.81
CA ARG A 63 29.17 14.67 46.74
C ARG A 63 28.68 15.41 45.49
N THR A 64 29.57 15.63 44.53
CA THR A 64 29.16 15.93 43.16
C THR A 64 28.40 14.70 42.70
N ALA A 65 27.09 14.71 42.93
CA ALA A 65 26.16 13.99 42.10
C ALA A 65 26.39 14.56 40.70
N GLY A 66 27.31 13.93 39.96
CA GLY A 66 27.38 14.08 38.52
C GLY A 66 25.99 13.71 38.05
N ALA A 67 25.18 14.72 37.77
CA ALA A 67 23.99 14.59 36.99
C ALA A 67 24.47 14.06 35.64
N SER A 68 24.52 12.73 35.53
CA SER A 68 24.64 12.03 34.26
C SER A 68 23.45 12.51 33.46
N THR A 69 23.68 13.49 32.59
CA THR A 69 22.77 13.81 31.50
C THR A 69 22.60 12.48 30.77
N PRO A 70 21.42 11.83 30.78
CA PRO A 70 21.27 10.60 30.01
C PRO A 70 21.46 11.02 28.56
N ALA A 71 22.47 10.47 27.88
CA ALA A 71 22.67 10.69 26.47
C ALA A 71 21.35 10.37 25.74
N THR A 72 20.63 11.40 25.28
CA THR A 72 19.26 11.29 24.73
C THR A 72 19.27 10.81 23.28
N GLY A 73 20.02 9.75 23.01
CA GLY A 73 19.98 9.02 21.74
C GLY A 73 18.99 7.86 21.81
N PRO A 74 18.43 7.41 20.66
CA PRO A 74 17.63 6.19 20.63
C PRO A 74 18.44 4.99 21.12
N ALA A 75 17.76 4.03 21.76
CA ALA A 75 18.39 2.81 22.28
C ALA A 75 19.23 2.09 21.21
N LYS A 76 20.22 1.28 21.60
CA LYS A 76 20.95 0.44 20.65
C LYS A 76 19.97 -0.44 19.86
N PHE A 77 20.23 -0.60 18.56
CA PHE A 77 19.40 -1.46 17.72
C PHE A 77 19.58 -2.92 18.13
N ALA A 78 18.47 -3.64 18.24
CA ALA A 78 18.42 -5.05 18.63
C ALA A 78 18.80 -5.96 17.46
N PHE A 79 19.99 -5.75 16.89
CA PHE A 79 20.40 -6.32 15.61
C PHE A 79 20.19 -7.83 15.52
N VAL A 80 20.84 -8.60 16.39
CA VAL A 80 20.78 -10.08 16.36
C VAL A 80 19.34 -10.62 16.40
N PRO A 81 18.50 -10.31 17.41
CA PRO A 81 17.16 -10.89 17.46
C PRO A 81 16.21 -10.34 16.38
N VAL A 82 16.38 -9.09 15.93
CA VAL A 82 15.57 -8.56 14.82
C VAL A 82 15.94 -9.23 13.50
N VAL A 83 17.23 -9.40 13.23
CA VAL A 83 17.71 -10.13 12.04
C VAL A 83 17.25 -11.58 12.07
N ALA A 84 17.18 -12.22 13.24
CA ALA A 84 16.62 -13.56 13.37
C ALA A 84 15.13 -13.63 12.94
N VAL A 85 14.30 -12.66 13.35
CA VAL A 85 12.90 -12.56 12.90
C VAL A 85 12.81 -12.34 11.39
N VAL A 86 13.63 -11.44 10.85
CA VAL A 86 13.66 -11.13 9.42
C VAL A 86 14.10 -12.33 8.59
N THR A 87 15.09 -13.08 9.08
CA THR A 87 15.57 -14.31 8.43
C THR A 87 14.51 -15.40 8.48
N ALA A 88 13.80 -15.55 9.60
CA ALA A 88 12.68 -16.49 9.72
C ALA A 88 11.54 -16.15 8.74
N LEU A 89 11.19 -14.87 8.60
CA LEU A 89 10.23 -14.41 7.60
C LEU A 89 10.71 -14.72 6.18
N ALA A 90 11.94 -14.36 5.85
CA ALA A 90 12.49 -14.57 4.51
C ALA A 90 12.53 -16.07 4.16
N GLY A 91 12.94 -16.92 5.12
CA GLY A 91 12.91 -18.36 4.96
C GLY A 91 11.50 -18.90 4.75
N LEU A 92 10.52 -18.41 5.52
CA LEU A 92 9.11 -18.79 5.36
C LEU A 92 8.56 -18.39 3.99
N LEU A 93 8.73 -17.13 3.58
CA LEU A 93 8.27 -16.64 2.27
C LEU A 93 8.93 -17.40 1.13
N THR A 94 10.24 -17.66 1.22
CA THR A 94 10.98 -18.43 0.22
C THR A 94 10.48 -19.87 0.14
N ALA A 95 10.24 -20.53 1.29
CA ALA A 95 9.76 -21.91 1.32
C ALA A 95 8.41 -22.09 0.65
N PHE A 96 7.52 -21.09 0.74
CA PHE A 96 6.21 -21.11 0.09
C PHE A 96 6.20 -20.49 -1.31
N SER A 97 7.23 -19.72 -1.70
CA SER A 97 7.28 -18.89 -2.92
C SER A 97 6.95 -19.61 -4.23
N GLY A 98 7.28 -20.90 -4.34
CA GLY A 98 7.02 -21.73 -5.52
C GLY A 98 5.73 -22.55 -5.48
N ARG A 99 4.89 -22.42 -4.44
CA ARG A 99 3.58 -23.08 -4.44
C ARG A 99 2.59 -22.29 -5.30
N TYR A 100 1.72 -23.04 -5.98
CA TYR A 100 0.86 -22.57 -7.07
C TYR A 100 1.68 -22.01 -8.25
N GLY A 101 1.05 -21.23 -9.12
CA GLY A 101 1.69 -20.56 -10.25
C GLY A 101 1.99 -19.08 -9.98
N PHE A 102 2.25 -18.35 -11.07
CA PHE A 102 2.27 -16.89 -11.04
C PHE A 102 0.87 -16.36 -10.76
N HIS A 103 0.79 -15.23 -10.05
CA HIS A 103 -0.42 -14.43 -10.00
C HIS A 103 -0.70 -13.78 -11.36
N ARG A 104 -1.96 -13.44 -11.66
CA ARG A 104 -2.34 -12.75 -12.91
C ARG A 104 -1.51 -11.47 -13.14
N ASP A 105 -1.32 -10.66 -12.09
CA ASP A 105 -0.56 -9.41 -12.16
C ASP A 105 0.93 -9.70 -12.34
N GLU A 106 1.45 -10.77 -11.73
CA GLU A 106 2.84 -11.18 -11.90
C GLU A 106 3.12 -11.56 -13.36
N LEU A 107 2.21 -12.30 -13.99
CA LEU A 107 2.31 -12.61 -15.43
C LEU A 107 2.38 -11.33 -16.26
N TYR A 108 1.52 -10.35 -15.95
CA TYR A 108 1.53 -9.07 -16.65
C TYR A 108 2.81 -8.26 -16.39
N PHE A 109 3.36 -8.26 -15.17
CA PHE A 109 4.64 -7.60 -14.89
C PHE A 109 5.82 -8.24 -15.64
N LEU A 110 5.77 -9.55 -15.92
CA LEU A 110 6.77 -10.19 -16.79
C LEU A 110 6.72 -9.58 -18.20
N VAL A 111 5.53 -9.54 -18.80
CA VAL A 111 5.36 -9.01 -20.17
C VAL A 111 5.65 -7.51 -20.24
N ALA A 112 5.20 -6.73 -19.25
CA ALA A 112 5.53 -5.32 -19.15
C ALA A 112 7.04 -5.11 -18.96
N GLY A 113 7.73 -5.97 -18.20
CA GLY A 113 9.18 -5.94 -18.06
C GLY A 113 9.94 -6.14 -19.38
N ASP A 114 9.35 -6.88 -20.32
CA ASP A 114 9.86 -7.05 -21.68
C ASP A 114 9.53 -5.87 -22.63
N HIS A 115 8.64 -4.96 -22.20
CA HIS A 115 8.27 -3.74 -22.90
C HIS A 115 8.59 -2.46 -22.08
N PRO A 116 9.88 -2.16 -21.78
CA PRO A 116 10.23 -1.03 -20.92
C PRO A 116 9.68 0.29 -21.45
N ALA A 117 8.85 0.93 -20.63
CA ALA A 117 8.36 2.27 -20.84
C ALA A 117 8.57 3.11 -19.56
N TRP A 118 8.47 4.42 -19.70
CA TRP A 118 8.50 5.34 -18.55
C TRP A 118 7.21 5.32 -17.73
N GLY A 119 6.15 4.67 -18.23
CA GLY A 119 4.91 4.42 -17.50
C GLY A 119 4.05 3.41 -18.24
N TYR A 120 3.04 2.90 -17.54
CA TYR A 120 2.00 2.02 -18.06
C TYR A 120 0.64 2.65 -17.73
N VAL A 121 -0.42 2.16 -18.39
CA VAL A 121 -1.79 2.64 -18.19
C VAL A 121 -2.23 2.55 -16.72
N ASP A 122 -1.80 1.50 -16.03
CA ASP A 122 -2.28 1.09 -14.72
C ASP A 122 -1.22 1.09 -13.62
N GLN A 123 0.07 1.21 -13.99
CA GLN A 123 1.15 1.43 -13.04
C GLN A 123 2.32 2.26 -13.59
N PRO A 124 3.06 2.92 -12.69
CA PRO A 124 4.44 3.36 -12.92
C PRO A 124 5.45 2.21 -13.24
N PRO A 125 6.68 2.54 -13.67
CA PRO A 125 7.60 1.55 -14.26
C PRO A 125 8.40 0.69 -13.26
N LEU A 126 8.46 1.03 -11.97
CA LEU A 126 9.34 0.34 -11.01
C LEU A 126 9.01 -1.14 -10.88
N THR A 127 7.75 -1.51 -10.69
CA THR A 127 7.37 -2.93 -10.47
C THR A 127 7.73 -3.80 -11.70
N PRO A 128 7.38 -3.43 -12.95
CA PRO A 128 7.83 -4.16 -14.14
C PRO A 128 9.36 -4.26 -14.28
N ILE A 129 10.10 -3.18 -13.99
CA ILE A 129 11.57 -3.20 -14.02
C ILE A 129 12.12 -4.19 -12.98
N VAL A 130 11.57 -4.16 -11.77
CA VAL A 130 11.97 -5.10 -10.71
C VAL A 130 11.64 -6.53 -11.11
N ALA A 131 10.50 -6.79 -11.73
CA ALA A 131 10.13 -8.11 -12.24
C ALA A 131 11.15 -8.62 -13.27
N ARG A 132 11.53 -7.78 -14.24
CA ARG A 132 12.56 -8.09 -15.25
C ARG A 132 13.92 -8.40 -14.61
N VAL A 133 14.37 -7.57 -13.67
CA VAL A 133 15.65 -7.78 -12.98
C VAL A 133 15.62 -9.06 -12.16
N ALA A 134 14.55 -9.32 -11.42
CA ALA A 134 14.41 -10.51 -10.60
C ALA A 134 14.46 -11.79 -11.45
N THR A 135 13.72 -11.85 -12.56
CA THR A 135 13.73 -13.03 -13.42
C THR A 135 14.99 -13.18 -14.25
N ALA A 136 15.69 -12.09 -14.58
CA ALA A 136 17.01 -12.16 -15.21
C ALA A 136 18.07 -12.77 -14.29
N VAL A 137 17.98 -12.54 -12.97
CA VAL A 137 18.96 -13.02 -11.98
C VAL A 137 18.59 -14.39 -11.42
N PHE A 138 17.31 -14.63 -11.11
CA PHE A 138 16.83 -15.81 -10.39
C PHE A 138 15.98 -16.76 -11.26
N GLY A 139 15.78 -16.43 -12.54
CA GLY A 139 15.01 -17.22 -13.50
C GLY A 139 13.52 -16.89 -13.53
N VAL A 140 12.86 -17.22 -14.65
CA VAL A 140 11.43 -16.98 -14.90
C VAL A 140 10.56 -18.05 -14.22
N THR A 141 10.58 -18.06 -12.89
CA THR A 141 9.75 -18.93 -12.03
C THR A 141 9.07 -18.08 -10.96
N PRO A 142 7.93 -18.52 -10.36
CA PRO A 142 7.30 -17.79 -9.27
C PRO A 142 8.27 -17.52 -8.11
N ALA A 143 9.03 -18.56 -7.71
CA ALA A 143 10.05 -18.43 -6.67
C ALA A 143 11.14 -17.40 -7.01
N GLY A 144 11.67 -17.44 -8.25
CA GLY A 144 12.69 -16.51 -8.71
C GLY A 144 12.22 -15.06 -8.75
N LEU A 145 11.00 -14.83 -9.24
CA LEU A 145 10.37 -13.50 -9.26
C LEU A 145 10.14 -12.96 -7.84
N ARG A 146 9.62 -13.79 -6.94
CA ARG A 146 9.22 -13.43 -5.56
C ARG A 146 10.39 -13.21 -4.60
N VAL A 147 11.63 -13.45 -5.01
CA VAL A 147 12.83 -13.00 -4.26
C VAL A 147 12.77 -11.49 -4.03
N ALA A 148 12.35 -10.72 -5.04
CA ALA A 148 12.22 -9.26 -4.91
C ALA A 148 11.23 -8.86 -3.79
N SER A 149 10.06 -9.50 -3.75
CA SER A 149 9.05 -9.27 -2.71
C SER A 149 9.53 -9.68 -1.32
N THR A 150 10.20 -10.83 -1.23
CA THR A 150 10.76 -11.36 0.01
C THR A 150 11.78 -10.37 0.59
N LEU A 151 12.69 -9.86 -0.25
CA LEU A 151 13.69 -8.87 0.15
C LEU A 151 13.05 -7.53 0.55
N ALA A 152 12.07 -7.05 -0.22
CA ALA A 152 11.38 -5.80 0.10
C ALA A 152 10.68 -5.87 1.46
N CYS A 153 9.97 -6.98 1.74
CA CYS A 153 9.30 -7.19 3.03
C CYS A 153 10.29 -7.43 4.17
N ALA A 154 11.40 -8.13 3.94
CA ALA A 154 12.47 -8.29 4.92
C ALA A 154 13.04 -6.92 5.36
N VAL A 155 13.30 -6.02 4.40
CA VAL A 155 13.73 -4.65 4.69
C VAL A 155 12.62 -3.85 5.37
N ALA A 156 11.36 -3.99 4.96
CA ALA A 156 10.25 -3.31 5.61
C ALA A 156 10.15 -3.67 7.10
N VAL A 157 10.27 -4.96 7.45
CA VAL A 157 10.28 -5.42 8.85
C VAL A 157 11.45 -4.82 9.65
N LEU A 158 12.65 -4.75 9.05
CA LEU A 158 13.79 -4.06 9.67
C LEU A 158 13.46 -2.59 9.96
N VAL A 159 12.82 -1.91 9.01
CA VAL A 159 12.43 -0.51 9.14
C VAL A 159 11.35 -0.33 10.20
N VAL A 160 10.37 -1.23 10.32
CA VAL A 160 9.37 -1.18 11.41
C VAL A 160 10.03 -1.34 12.79
N ALA A 161 11.05 -2.20 12.92
CA ALA A 161 11.83 -2.29 14.15
C ALA A 161 12.63 -1.00 14.43
N LEU A 162 13.16 -0.34 13.38
CA LEU A 162 13.80 0.97 13.49
C LEU A 162 12.82 2.08 13.88
N VAL A 163 11.57 2.03 13.43
CA VAL A 163 10.49 2.93 13.86
C VAL A 163 10.23 2.76 15.35
N ALA A 164 10.08 1.51 15.83
CA ALA A 164 9.91 1.25 17.26
C ALA A 164 11.08 1.80 18.08
N ARG A 165 12.32 1.63 17.60
CA ARG A 165 13.53 2.20 18.21
C ARG A 165 13.48 3.73 18.25
N GLU A 166 13.09 4.38 17.16
CA GLU A 166 13.02 5.84 17.04
C GLU A 166 11.99 6.43 18.01
N LEU A 167 10.92 5.70 18.28
CA LEU A 167 9.88 6.01 19.27
C LEU A 167 10.25 5.59 20.70
N GLY A 168 11.53 5.42 21.01
CA GLY A 168 12.04 5.10 22.35
C GLY A 168 11.92 3.63 22.76
N GLY A 169 11.57 2.74 21.83
CA GLY A 169 11.47 1.30 22.07
C GLY A 169 12.82 0.65 22.37
N ARG A 170 12.90 -0.08 23.49
CA ARG A 170 14.10 -0.85 23.86
C ARG A 170 14.17 -2.17 23.09
N ARG A 171 15.18 -2.99 23.39
CA ARG A 171 15.42 -4.29 22.72
C ARG A 171 14.15 -5.13 22.56
N ARG A 172 13.34 -5.28 23.61
CA ARG A 172 12.09 -6.07 23.58
C ARG A 172 11.05 -5.47 22.64
N ALA A 173 10.82 -4.16 22.69
CA ALA A 173 9.86 -3.48 21.82
C ALA A 173 10.24 -3.57 20.34
N GLN A 174 11.54 -3.48 20.02
CA GLN A 174 12.04 -3.65 18.65
C GLN A 174 11.78 -5.07 18.11
N VAL A 175 11.99 -6.10 18.94
CA VAL A 175 11.71 -7.49 18.57
C VAL A 175 10.21 -7.74 18.41
N ILE A 176 9.38 -7.20 19.31
CA ILE A 176 7.92 -7.31 19.19
C ILE A 176 7.43 -6.59 17.92
N ALA A 177 7.98 -5.41 17.60
CA ALA A 177 7.62 -4.69 16.37
C ALA A 177 8.03 -5.47 15.11
N ALA A 178 9.23 -6.04 15.09
CA ALA A 178 9.67 -6.92 14.01
C ALA A 178 8.75 -8.15 13.86
N PHE A 179 8.38 -8.78 14.97
CA PHE A 179 7.47 -9.91 14.99
C PHE A 179 6.08 -9.52 14.47
N CYS A 180 5.48 -8.44 14.99
CA CYS A 180 4.18 -7.96 14.54
C CYS A 180 4.16 -7.64 13.04
N ALA A 181 5.21 -7.01 12.51
CA ALA A 181 5.31 -6.78 11.08
C ALA A 181 5.43 -8.09 10.31
N ALA A 182 6.38 -8.96 10.70
CA ALA A 182 6.66 -10.22 10.01
C ALA A 182 5.49 -11.21 10.01
N THR A 183 4.64 -11.19 11.02
CA THR A 183 3.49 -12.09 11.12
C THR A 183 2.16 -11.44 10.79
N SER A 184 2.17 -10.18 10.32
CA SER A 184 0.94 -9.54 9.87
C SER A 184 0.48 -10.16 8.55
N GLY A 185 -0.84 -10.32 8.38
CA GLY A 185 -1.40 -10.92 7.17
C GLY A 185 -0.98 -10.17 5.90
N PHE A 186 -0.96 -8.85 5.96
CA PHE A 186 -0.58 -7.97 4.86
C PHE A 186 0.88 -8.22 4.41
N VAL A 187 1.84 -8.20 5.34
CA VAL A 187 3.26 -8.43 5.02
C VAL A 187 3.49 -9.84 4.48
N LEU A 188 2.79 -10.85 5.02
CA LEU A 188 2.86 -12.21 4.50
C LEU A 188 2.29 -12.31 3.08
N ALA A 189 1.13 -11.69 2.83
CA ALA A 189 0.47 -11.69 1.52
C ALA A 189 1.34 -10.99 0.46
N VAL A 190 1.73 -9.74 0.70
CA VAL A 190 2.53 -8.99 -0.28
C VAL A 190 3.99 -9.44 -0.34
N GLY A 191 4.49 -10.13 0.69
CA GLY A 191 5.81 -10.76 0.68
C GLY A 191 5.86 -12.03 -0.17
N HIS A 192 4.73 -12.68 -0.37
CA HIS A 192 4.61 -13.91 -1.17
C HIS A 192 4.22 -13.63 -2.64
N MET A 193 4.10 -12.37 -3.06
CA MET A 193 3.72 -12.00 -4.42
C MET A 193 4.44 -10.73 -4.86
N VAL A 194 4.87 -10.65 -6.12
CA VAL A 194 5.32 -9.37 -6.70
C VAL A 194 4.10 -8.54 -7.08
N SER A 195 3.89 -7.46 -6.34
CA SER A 195 2.82 -6.48 -6.58
C SER A 195 3.33 -5.07 -6.32
N THR A 196 2.64 -4.07 -6.87
CA THR A 196 2.91 -2.66 -6.53
C THR A 196 2.76 -2.41 -5.02
N SER A 197 1.84 -3.12 -4.35
CA SER A 197 1.60 -3.02 -2.91
C SER A 197 2.82 -3.46 -2.07
N THR A 198 3.62 -4.40 -2.60
CA THR A 198 4.81 -4.91 -1.92
C THR A 198 5.88 -3.82 -1.76
N PHE A 199 6.15 -3.07 -2.82
CA PHE A 199 7.15 -2.00 -2.80
C PHE A 199 6.61 -0.73 -2.15
N ASP A 200 5.29 -0.48 -2.24
CA ASP A 200 4.63 0.59 -1.49
C ASP A 200 4.78 0.40 0.01
N LEU A 201 4.57 -0.82 0.53
CA LEU A 201 4.78 -1.12 1.94
C LEU A 201 6.17 -0.65 2.40
N LEU A 202 7.23 -1.07 1.69
CA LEU A 202 8.60 -0.69 2.01
C LEU A 202 8.80 0.83 1.93
N ALA A 203 8.39 1.45 0.82
CA ALA A 203 8.57 2.88 0.62
C ALA A 203 7.86 3.70 1.71
N TRP A 204 6.65 3.31 2.10
CA TRP A 204 5.84 4.01 3.08
C TRP A 204 6.42 3.91 4.49
N VAL A 205 6.89 2.73 4.92
CA VAL A 205 7.54 2.61 6.24
C VAL A 205 8.89 3.32 6.27
N VAL A 206 9.61 3.38 5.14
CA VAL A 206 10.84 4.17 5.01
C VAL A 206 10.55 5.66 5.10
N ILE A 207 9.54 6.16 4.39
CA ILE A 207 9.11 7.57 4.44
C ILE A 207 8.67 7.94 5.87
N ALA A 208 7.87 7.09 6.52
CA ALA A 208 7.43 7.32 7.90
C ALA A 208 8.62 7.30 8.89
N TRP A 209 9.58 6.39 8.70
CA TRP A 209 10.80 6.35 9.50
C TRP A 209 11.67 7.61 9.30
N LEU A 210 11.87 8.05 8.06
CA LEU A 210 12.61 9.28 7.73
C LEU A 210 11.90 10.51 8.30
N ALA A 211 10.57 10.57 8.22
CA ALA A 211 9.76 11.61 8.84
C ALA A 211 9.98 11.63 10.37
N LEU A 212 9.88 10.48 11.05
CA LEU A 212 10.16 10.39 12.49
C LEU A 212 11.58 10.87 12.84
N ARG A 213 12.59 10.47 12.06
CA ARG A 213 13.97 10.92 12.26
C ARG A 213 14.10 12.43 12.09
N LEU A 214 13.47 12.99 11.06
CA LEU A 214 13.46 14.44 10.81
C LEU A 214 12.81 15.18 11.98
N LEU A 215 11.67 14.70 12.48
CA LEU A 215 10.96 15.33 13.60
C LEU A 215 11.75 15.26 14.90
N ARG A 216 12.46 14.15 15.17
CA ARG A 216 13.25 14.00 16.39
C ARG A 216 14.56 14.78 16.35
N THR A 217 15.27 14.73 15.22
CA THR A 217 16.64 15.28 15.11
C THR A 217 16.67 16.73 14.64
N GLY A 218 15.64 17.19 13.93
CA GLY A 218 15.66 18.48 13.25
C GLY A 218 16.65 18.55 12.07
N ASP A 219 17.30 17.45 11.70
CA ASP A 219 18.27 17.43 10.60
C ASP A 219 17.56 17.56 9.26
N GLY A 220 17.57 18.78 8.71
CA GLY A 220 16.94 19.11 7.44
C GLY A 220 17.44 18.28 6.26
N ARG A 221 18.66 17.73 6.29
CA ARG A 221 19.21 16.91 5.18
C ARG A 221 18.36 15.68 4.89
N LEU A 222 17.60 15.19 5.87
CA LEU A 222 16.68 14.06 5.72
C LEU A 222 15.55 14.34 4.72
N TRP A 223 15.23 15.60 4.42
CA TRP A 223 14.31 15.94 3.34
C TRP A 223 14.79 15.42 1.97
N VAL A 224 16.09 15.39 1.72
CA VAL A 224 16.65 14.87 0.46
C VAL A 224 16.40 13.37 0.34
N ALA A 225 16.70 12.61 1.41
CA ALA A 225 16.45 11.17 1.44
C ALA A 225 14.94 10.86 1.34
N MET A 226 14.10 11.65 2.01
CA MET A 226 12.65 11.49 1.95
C MET A 226 12.11 11.86 0.56
N GLY A 227 12.66 12.89 -0.09
CA GLY A 227 12.34 13.24 -1.46
C GLY A 227 12.68 12.13 -2.46
N ALA A 228 13.87 11.52 -2.33
CA ALA A 228 14.26 10.37 -3.14
C ALA A 228 13.32 9.17 -2.92
N ALA A 229 12.97 8.87 -1.65
CA ALA A 229 12.04 7.80 -1.33
C ALA A 229 10.63 8.05 -1.88
N VAL A 230 10.12 9.30 -1.81
CA VAL A 230 8.83 9.69 -2.39
C VAL A 230 8.87 9.59 -3.91
N GLY A 231 9.93 10.09 -4.57
CA GLY A 231 10.09 9.99 -6.02
C GLY A 231 10.09 8.54 -6.49
N LEU A 232 10.88 7.67 -5.84
CA LEU A 232 10.90 6.24 -6.15
C LEU A 232 9.55 5.55 -5.88
N ALA A 233 8.83 5.98 -4.85
CA ALA A 233 7.49 5.49 -4.56
C ALA A 233 6.48 5.94 -5.64
N VAL A 234 6.59 7.16 -6.19
CA VAL A 234 5.78 7.59 -7.34
C VAL A 234 6.09 6.76 -8.58
N GLU A 235 7.36 6.37 -8.78
CA GLU A 235 7.77 5.43 -9.82
C GLU A 235 7.26 3.99 -9.58
N ASN A 236 6.61 3.72 -8.45
CA ASN A 236 5.93 2.45 -8.17
C ASN A 236 4.41 2.54 -8.20
N LYS A 237 3.85 3.54 -7.50
CA LYS A 237 2.42 3.80 -7.40
C LYS A 237 2.17 5.24 -6.94
N TYR A 238 1.29 5.95 -7.64
CA TYR A 238 0.93 7.34 -7.29
C TYR A 238 0.25 7.49 -5.92
N LEU A 239 -0.20 6.38 -5.33
CA LEU A 239 -0.85 6.33 -4.03
C LEU A 239 -0.01 6.98 -2.93
N VAL A 240 1.33 6.98 -3.02
CA VAL A 240 2.21 7.66 -2.07
C VAL A 240 1.89 9.15 -1.90
N GLY A 241 1.29 9.79 -2.90
CA GLY A 241 0.80 11.17 -2.79
C GLY A 241 -0.18 11.35 -1.63
N SER A 242 -1.04 10.37 -1.36
CA SER A 242 -1.97 10.39 -0.22
C SER A 242 -1.24 10.33 1.13
N LEU A 243 -0.17 9.54 1.25
CA LEU A 243 0.68 9.50 2.43
C LEU A 243 1.36 10.87 2.64
N VAL A 244 1.93 11.45 1.58
CA VAL A 244 2.61 12.76 1.66
C VAL A 244 1.63 13.85 2.11
N VAL A 245 0.43 13.89 1.53
CA VAL A 245 -0.62 14.83 1.94
C VAL A 245 -1.02 14.61 3.39
N ALA A 246 -1.24 13.36 3.81
CA ALA A 246 -1.62 13.04 5.19
C ALA A 246 -0.55 13.46 6.21
N LEU A 247 0.72 13.17 5.94
CA LEU A 247 1.85 13.59 6.77
C LEU A 247 1.96 15.12 6.80
N PHE A 248 1.82 15.79 5.66
CA PHE A 248 1.91 17.24 5.56
C PHE A 248 0.79 17.95 6.33
N VAL A 249 -0.46 17.54 6.13
CA VAL A 249 -1.62 18.07 6.86
C VAL A 249 -1.46 17.85 8.36
N ALA A 250 -1.06 16.65 8.78
CA ALA A 250 -0.87 16.37 10.19
C ALA A 250 0.29 17.17 10.80
N GLN A 251 1.37 17.39 10.05
CA GLN A 251 2.50 18.22 10.46
C GLN A 251 2.10 19.70 10.57
N LEU A 252 1.27 20.20 9.67
CA LEU A 252 0.71 21.55 9.76
C LEU A 252 -0.24 21.71 10.94
N ALA A 253 -1.04 20.70 11.27
CA ALA A 253 -1.98 20.76 12.37
C ALA A 253 -1.30 20.71 13.75
N LEU A 254 -0.33 19.79 13.93
CA LEU A 254 0.22 19.47 15.26
C LEU A 254 1.69 19.86 15.45
N GLY A 255 2.43 20.12 14.37
CA GLY A 255 3.87 20.43 14.42
C GLY A 255 4.74 19.23 14.83
N PRO A 256 6.05 19.44 15.09
CA PRO A 256 6.80 20.71 15.05
C PRO A 256 6.93 21.34 13.65
N ARG A 257 6.40 22.56 13.43
CA ARG A 257 6.36 23.20 12.09
C ARG A 257 7.71 23.71 11.59
N GLN A 258 8.72 23.78 12.46
CA GLN A 258 10.05 24.29 12.09
C GLN A 258 10.70 23.46 10.99
N VAL A 259 10.43 22.15 10.94
CA VAL A 259 10.98 21.26 9.89
C VAL A 259 10.55 21.67 8.48
N LEU A 260 9.39 22.31 8.34
CA LEU A 260 8.85 22.80 7.07
C LEU A 260 9.51 24.10 6.58
N ARG A 261 10.26 24.79 7.46
CA ARG A 261 11.01 26.01 7.10
C ARG A 261 12.42 25.71 6.60
N SER A 262 12.83 24.44 6.61
CA SER A 262 14.16 24.04 6.16
C SER A 262 14.32 24.25 4.65
N ARG A 263 15.39 24.91 4.21
CA ARG A 263 15.75 25.00 2.77
C ARG A 263 15.90 23.62 2.11
N TRP A 264 16.22 22.60 2.90
CA TRP A 264 16.35 21.23 2.42
C TRP A 264 15.00 20.62 2.02
N LEU A 265 13.87 21.14 2.51
CA LEU A 265 12.54 20.74 2.03
C LEU A 265 12.44 20.97 0.52
N VAL A 266 12.87 22.14 0.04
CA VAL A 266 12.88 22.47 -1.39
C VAL A 266 13.77 21.50 -2.15
N ALA A 267 14.97 21.21 -1.64
CA ALA A 267 15.86 20.21 -2.25
C ALA A 267 15.20 18.82 -2.31
N GLY A 268 14.51 18.39 -1.25
CA GLY A 268 13.74 17.14 -1.23
C GLY A 268 12.63 17.11 -2.27
N VAL A 269 11.85 18.19 -2.39
CA VAL A 269 10.78 18.32 -3.39
C VAL A 269 11.36 18.25 -4.82
N VAL A 270 12.46 18.96 -5.08
CA VAL A 270 13.13 18.93 -6.38
C VAL A 270 13.62 17.51 -6.70
N ILE A 271 14.25 16.83 -5.75
CA ILE A 271 14.69 15.43 -5.95
C ILE A 271 13.50 14.51 -6.23
N ALA A 272 12.41 14.63 -5.47
CA ALA A 272 11.20 13.84 -5.72
C ALA A 272 10.66 14.07 -7.14
N ALA A 273 10.59 15.34 -7.57
CA ALA A 273 10.12 15.72 -8.90
C ALA A 273 11.04 15.24 -10.02
N VAL A 274 12.37 15.28 -9.82
CA VAL A 274 13.34 14.77 -10.80
C VAL A 274 13.21 13.26 -10.96
N VAL A 275 13.09 12.53 -9.85
CA VAL A 275 12.96 11.06 -9.89
C VAL A 275 11.61 10.65 -10.49
N ALA A 276 10.51 11.30 -10.10
CA ALA A 276 9.16 11.03 -10.61
C ALA A 276 8.89 11.58 -12.03
N GLY A 277 9.77 12.47 -12.50
CA GLY A 277 9.55 13.30 -13.68
C GLY A 277 9.31 12.52 -14.97
N PRO A 278 10.15 11.50 -15.30
CA PRO A 278 9.98 10.73 -16.53
C PRO A 278 8.60 10.07 -16.65
N ASN A 279 8.12 9.44 -15.58
CA ASN A 279 6.81 8.78 -15.56
C ASN A 279 5.65 9.79 -15.57
N LEU A 280 5.75 10.87 -14.81
CA LEU A 280 4.72 11.92 -14.83
C LEU A 280 4.61 12.59 -16.21
N TRP A 281 5.74 12.78 -16.90
CA TRP A 281 5.74 13.25 -18.28
C TRP A 281 5.12 12.23 -19.23
N TRP A 282 5.44 10.94 -19.06
CA TRP A 282 4.81 9.87 -19.83
C TRP A 282 3.29 9.85 -19.66
N GLN A 283 2.77 9.93 -18.43
CA GLN A 283 1.33 10.01 -18.18
C GLN A 283 0.69 11.21 -18.86
N ALA A 284 1.31 12.39 -18.76
CA ALA A 284 0.80 13.60 -19.39
C ALA A 284 0.75 13.48 -20.92
N ALA A 285 1.78 12.87 -21.53
CA ALA A 285 1.85 12.62 -22.96
C ALA A 285 0.79 11.61 -23.46
N HIS A 286 0.27 10.75 -22.57
CA HIS A 286 -0.73 9.72 -22.88
C HIS A 286 -2.13 10.05 -22.33
N GLY A 287 -2.37 11.29 -21.89
CA GLY A 287 -3.70 11.74 -21.46
C GLY A 287 -4.13 11.26 -20.08
N TRP A 288 -3.17 10.95 -19.19
CA TRP A 288 -3.41 10.49 -17.82
C TRP A 288 -4.26 9.22 -17.70
N PRO A 289 -3.88 8.12 -18.38
CA PRO A 289 -4.66 6.88 -18.39
C PRO A 289 -4.90 6.31 -16.98
N GLN A 290 -3.96 6.51 -16.05
CA GLN A 290 -4.11 6.09 -14.66
C GLN A 290 -5.33 6.73 -13.96
N LEU A 291 -5.70 7.96 -14.31
CA LEU A 291 -6.87 8.62 -13.73
C LEU A 291 -8.16 7.92 -14.16
N THR A 292 -8.21 7.42 -15.39
CA THR A 292 -9.32 6.60 -15.90
C THR A 292 -9.40 5.28 -15.14
N VAL A 293 -8.28 4.58 -14.97
CA VAL A 293 -8.21 3.32 -14.20
C VAL A 293 -8.65 3.54 -12.75
N ALA A 294 -8.14 4.58 -12.09
CA ALA A 294 -8.51 4.90 -10.70
C ALA A 294 -10.01 5.26 -10.58
N GLY A 295 -10.57 5.94 -11.59
CA GLY A 295 -11.99 6.22 -11.69
C GLY A 295 -12.85 4.96 -11.82
N GLY A 296 -12.43 4.01 -12.68
CA GLY A 296 -13.08 2.71 -12.86
C GLY A 296 -13.12 1.90 -11.55
N ILE A 297 -11.97 1.73 -10.90
CA ILE A 297 -11.89 1.03 -9.59
C ILE A 297 -12.82 1.67 -8.55
N SER A 298 -12.88 3.01 -8.49
CA SER A 298 -13.79 3.68 -7.55
C SER A 298 -15.27 3.54 -7.94
N ALA A 299 -15.60 3.36 -9.21
CA ALA A 299 -16.97 3.19 -9.67
C ALA A 299 -17.46 1.76 -9.42
N ASP A 300 -16.63 0.76 -9.74
CA ASP A 300 -16.99 -0.65 -9.69
C ASP A 300 -16.89 -1.21 -8.26
N ASP A 301 -15.75 -0.99 -7.59
CA ASP A 301 -15.47 -1.57 -6.28
C ASP A 301 -15.65 -0.58 -5.13
N GLY A 302 -15.85 0.71 -5.43
CA GLY A 302 -15.74 1.77 -4.43
C GLY A 302 -16.74 1.65 -3.28
N LEU A 303 -17.94 1.10 -3.51
CA LEU A 303 -18.91 0.88 -2.43
C LEU A 303 -18.43 -0.22 -1.49
N GLU A 304 -18.07 -1.38 -2.04
CA GLU A 304 -17.54 -2.51 -1.28
C GLU A 304 -16.28 -2.11 -0.50
N ASN A 305 -15.33 -1.44 -1.17
CA ASN A 305 -14.09 -0.94 -0.56
C ASN A 305 -14.38 -0.04 0.66
N ARG A 306 -15.38 0.84 0.57
CA ARG A 306 -15.78 1.74 1.68
C ARG A 306 -16.43 0.96 2.83
N LEU A 307 -17.30 0.00 2.52
CA LEU A 307 -17.98 -0.84 3.52
C LEU A 307 -16.99 -1.75 4.26
N LEU A 308 -16.04 -2.34 3.54
CA LEU A 308 -15.04 -3.25 4.08
C LEU A 308 -13.79 -2.54 4.63
N PHE A 309 -13.67 -1.22 4.49
CA PHE A 309 -12.48 -0.47 4.87
C PHE A 309 -12.00 -0.77 6.29
N VAL A 310 -12.88 -0.60 7.29
CA VAL A 310 -12.56 -0.78 8.72
C VAL A 310 -12.36 -2.25 9.09
N PRO A 311 -13.27 -3.20 8.74
CA PRO A 311 -13.05 -4.62 8.99
C PRO A 311 -11.71 -5.12 8.45
N MET A 312 -11.34 -4.70 7.24
CA MET A 312 -10.11 -5.16 6.62
C MET A 312 -8.84 -4.54 7.22
N GLN A 313 -8.90 -3.38 7.90
CA GLN A 313 -7.76 -2.91 8.71
C GLN A 313 -7.42 -3.89 9.85
N ILE A 314 -8.45 -4.53 10.41
CA ILE A 314 -8.32 -5.49 11.51
C ILE A 314 -7.80 -6.83 10.97
N VAL A 315 -8.43 -7.34 9.91
CA VAL A 315 -8.12 -8.65 9.34
C VAL A 315 -6.73 -8.68 8.71
N TYR A 316 -6.40 -7.72 7.84
CA TYR A 316 -5.13 -7.74 7.12
C TYR A 316 -3.93 -7.56 8.04
N LEU A 317 -4.06 -6.81 9.13
CA LEU A 317 -2.96 -6.72 10.09
C LEU A 317 -2.93 -7.96 10.98
N SER A 318 -3.98 -8.13 11.78
CA SER A 318 -4.31 -9.26 12.65
C SER A 318 -5.26 -8.71 13.72
N PRO A 319 -6.39 -9.37 14.01
CA PRO A 319 -7.27 -8.97 15.11
C PRO A 319 -6.55 -8.86 16.47
N LEU A 320 -5.51 -9.68 16.68
CA LEU A 320 -4.73 -9.68 17.92
C LEU A 320 -3.76 -8.50 18.05
N PHE A 321 -3.52 -7.76 16.96
CA PHE A 321 -2.72 -6.54 16.99
C PHE A 321 -3.54 -5.28 17.26
N VAL A 322 -4.87 -5.38 17.32
CA VAL A 322 -5.77 -4.26 17.65
C VAL A 322 -5.40 -3.55 18.95
N PRO A 323 -5.23 -4.25 20.09
CA PRO A 323 -4.81 -3.59 21.32
C PRO A 323 -3.45 -2.91 21.20
N ILE A 324 -2.55 -3.45 20.37
CA ILE A 324 -1.19 -2.93 20.19
C ILE A 324 -1.21 -1.62 19.43
N TRP A 325 -1.86 -1.55 18.25
CA TRP A 325 -1.90 -0.30 17.49
C TRP A 325 -2.78 0.76 18.15
N ILE A 326 -3.82 0.39 18.91
CA ILE A 326 -4.56 1.33 19.77
C ILE A 326 -3.63 1.89 20.85
N ALA A 327 -2.86 1.04 21.53
CA ALA A 327 -1.88 1.50 22.51
C ALA A 327 -0.83 2.43 21.89
N GLY A 328 -0.40 2.16 20.65
CA GLY A 328 0.50 3.02 19.90
C GLY A 328 -0.10 4.38 19.56
N PHE A 329 -1.33 4.40 19.04
CA PHE A 329 -2.07 5.63 18.76
C PHE A 329 -2.24 6.49 20.04
N VAL A 330 -2.70 5.87 21.13
CA VAL A 330 -2.88 6.54 22.43
C VAL A 330 -1.54 7.04 22.97
N ARG A 331 -0.47 6.26 22.85
CA ARG A 331 0.87 6.63 23.31
C ARG A 331 1.38 7.86 22.56
N LEU A 332 1.30 7.89 21.23
CA LEU A 332 1.72 9.06 20.45
C LEU A 332 0.96 10.33 20.86
N TRP A 333 -0.31 10.21 21.28
CA TRP A 333 -1.10 11.33 21.75
C TRP A 333 -0.73 11.79 23.17
N ARG A 334 -0.63 10.82 24.09
CA ARG A 334 -0.57 11.09 25.54
C ARG A 334 0.84 11.15 26.11
N ASP A 335 1.81 10.46 25.52
CA ASP A 335 3.18 10.38 26.06
C ASP A 335 3.92 11.72 25.89
N PRO A 336 4.28 12.43 26.99
CA PRO A 336 4.94 13.73 26.90
C PRO A 336 6.32 13.68 26.22
N GLU A 337 6.98 12.52 26.22
CA GLU A 337 8.28 12.30 25.57
C GLU A 337 8.16 12.18 24.04
N LEU A 338 6.97 11.84 23.54
CA LEU A 338 6.69 11.65 22.11
C LEU A 338 5.85 12.79 21.49
N ARG A 339 5.76 13.95 22.16
CA ARG A 339 5.03 15.10 21.64
C ARG A 339 5.50 15.54 20.24
N TRP A 340 6.78 15.35 19.94
CA TRP A 340 7.37 15.64 18.64
C TRP A 340 6.88 14.70 17.52
N ALA A 341 6.35 13.52 17.85
CA ALA A 341 5.85 12.51 16.91
C ALA A 341 4.31 12.50 16.77
N ARG A 342 3.59 13.38 17.47
CA ARG A 342 2.12 13.43 17.49
C ARG A 342 1.48 13.54 16.11
N SER A 343 2.15 14.22 15.17
CA SER A 343 1.66 14.33 13.79
C SER A 343 1.44 12.98 13.13
N LEU A 344 2.23 11.93 13.44
CA LEU A 344 1.97 10.60 12.86
C LEU A 344 0.67 9.97 13.35
N ALA A 345 0.25 10.24 14.58
CA ALA A 345 -1.04 9.74 15.06
C ALA A 345 -2.21 10.38 14.30
N LEU A 346 -2.11 11.65 13.91
CA LEU A 346 -3.12 12.32 13.08
C LEU A 346 -3.00 11.95 11.59
N ALA A 347 -1.81 11.63 11.10
CA ALA A 347 -1.62 11.25 9.70
C ALA A 347 -2.43 10.00 9.32
N TYR A 348 -2.54 9.01 10.21
CA TYR A 348 -3.33 7.80 9.95
C TYR A 348 -4.82 8.06 9.68
N PRO A 349 -5.60 8.72 10.57
CA PRO A 349 -7.00 9.02 10.29
C PRO A 349 -7.18 9.95 9.08
N VAL A 350 -6.27 10.90 8.85
CA VAL A 350 -6.31 11.74 7.63
C VAL A 350 -6.16 10.87 6.38
N LEU A 351 -5.19 9.96 6.38
CA LEU A 351 -5.00 9.01 5.29
C LEU A 351 -6.22 8.11 5.08
N CYS A 352 -6.82 7.58 6.15
CA CYS A 352 -8.05 6.78 6.06
C CYS A 352 -9.18 7.57 5.39
N VAL A 353 -9.36 8.85 5.75
CA VAL A 353 -10.34 9.73 5.10
C VAL A 353 -10.02 9.90 3.61
N LEU A 354 -8.76 10.16 3.25
CA LEU A 354 -8.37 10.29 1.84
C LEU A 354 -8.67 9.01 1.03
N VAL A 355 -8.35 7.84 1.58
CA VAL A 355 -8.59 6.54 0.92
C VAL A 355 -10.10 6.28 0.77
N LEU A 356 -10.89 6.54 1.82
CA LEU A 356 -12.35 6.38 1.79
C LEU A 356 -13.01 7.31 0.77
N LEU A 357 -12.58 8.57 0.69
CA LEU A 357 -13.10 9.53 -0.29
C LEU A 357 -12.78 9.06 -1.71
N ALA A 358 -11.54 8.62 -1.94
CA ALA A 358 -11.09 8.10 -3.22
C ALA A 358 -11.70 6.74 -3.61
N GLY A 359 -12.41 6.06 -2.71
CA GLY A 359 -12.90 4.68 -2.95
C GLY A 359 -11.78 3.66 -3.07
N GLY A 360 -10.60 3.96 -2.51
CA GLY A 360 -9.42 3.10 -2.60
C GLY A 360 -9.55 1.84 -1.77
N LYS A 361 -8.77 0.82 -2.13
CA LYS A 361 -8.80 -0.48 -1.46
C LYS A 361 -8.41 -0.35 0.02
N PRO A 362 -9.04 -1.10 0.94
CA PRO A 362 -8.80 -0.97 2.38
C PRO A 362 -7.34 -1.03 2.78
N TYR A 363 -6.56 -1.93 2.16
CA TYR A 363 -5.17 -2.17 2.55
C TYR A 363 -4.22 -0.98 2.27
N TYR A 364 -4.66 0.05 1.53
CA TYR A 364 -3.85 1.25 1.23
C TYR A 364 -3.40 2.02 2.47
N ALA A 365 -4.11 1.91 3.61
CA ALA A 365 -3.72 2.57 4.85
C ALA A 365 -2.81 1.74 5.79
N LEU A 366 -2.61 0.45 5.50
CA LEU A 366 -1.94 -0.48 6.40
C LEU A 366 -0.47 -0.17 6.71
N PRO A 367 0.36 0.33 5.78
CA PRO A 367 1.75 0.65 6.11
C PRO A 367 1.87 1.68 7.24
N LEU A 368 0.95 2.65 7.30
CA LEU A 368 0.93 3.64 8.39
C LEU A 368 0.30 3.06 9.68
N LEU A 369 -0.64 2.13 9.56
CA LEU A 369 -1.13 1.36 10.72
C LEU A 369 -0.02 0.52 11.37
N LEU A 370 0.87 -0.09 10.57
CA LEU A 370 2.06 -0.80 11.06
C LEU A 370 3.00 0.11 11.87
N VAL A 371 3.13 1.38 11.47
CA VAL A 371 3.89 2.39 12.24
C VAL A 371 3.23 2.66 13.60
N LEU A 372 1.89 2.71 13.66
CA LEU A 372 1.17 2.80 14.93
C LEU A 372 1.34 1.52 15.78
N THR A 373 1.32 0.34 15.16
CA THR A 373 1.63 -0.92 15.86
C THR A 373 3.02 -0.86 16.49
N ALA A 374 4.04 -0.41 15.76
CA ALA A 374 5.39 -0.24 16.28
C ALA A 374 5.47 0.72 17.47
N ALA A 375 4.69 1.81 17.45
CA ALA A 375 4.58 2.74 18.58
C ALA A 375 4.01 2.06 19.84
N GLY A 376 3.10 1.09 19.66
CA GLY A 376 2.44 0.33 20.72
C GLY A 376 3.27 -0.82 21.32
N CYS A 377 4.34 -1.25 20.65
CA CYS A 377 5.16 -2.37 21.09
C CYS A 377 5.92 -2.08 22.40
N GLU A 378 6.27 -0.83 22.71
CA GLU A 378 6.93 -0.47 23.98
C GLU A 378 5.97 -0.56 25.18
N PRO A 379 4.73 -0.04 25.15
CA PRO A 379 3.71 -0.34 26.16
C PRO A 379 3.52 -1.84 26.40
N VAL A 380 3.44 -2.65 25.34
CA VAL A 380 3.34 -4.12 25.44
C VAL A 380 4.57 -4.70 26.13
N ALA A 381 5.78 -4.30 25.71
CA ALA A 381 7.03 -4.74 26.32
C ALA A 381 7.11 -4.41 27.81
N ARG A 382 6.58 -3.25 28.23
CA ARG A 382 6.50 -2.84 29.65
C ARG A 382 5.43 -3.61 30.42
N TRP A 383 4.34 -4.02 29.76
CA TRP A 383 3.27 -4.80 30.37
C TRP A 383 3.69 -6.24 30.68
N MET A 384 4.56 -6.83 29.85
CA MET A 384 5.17 -8.16 29.98
C MET A 384 6.19 -8.25 31.15
N ARG A 385 5.75 -8.01 32.39
CA ARG A 385 6.60 -8.03 33.60
C ARG A 385 6.66 -9.39 34.28
N ASP A 386 5.61 -10.19 34.15
CA ASP A 386 5.49 -11.50 34.78
C ASP A 386 5.35 -12.64 33.75
N ARG A 387 5.58 -13.87 34.20
CA ARG A 387 5.58 -15.07 33.37
C ARG A 387 4.22 -15.29 32.69
N ARG A 388 3.09 -15.03 33.37
CA ARG A 388 1.75 -15.24 32.81
C ARG A 388 1.51 -14.34 31.61
N ARG A 389 1.80 -13.04 31.74
CA ARG A 389 1.63 -12.07 30.64
C ARG A 389 2.55 -12.36 29.46
N VAL A 390 3.78 -12.81 29.73
CA VAL A 390 4.70 -13.26 28.66
C VAL A 390 4.09 -14.42 27.87
N TRP A 391 3.58 -15.45 28.56
CA TRP A 391 2.92 -16.58 27.90
C TRP A 391 1.66 -16.18 27.14
N THR A 392 0.88 -15.21 27.65
CA THR A 392 -0.27 -14.66 26.92
C THR A 392 0.16 -14.02 25.59
N VAL A 393 1.24 -13.22 25.57
CA VAL A 393 1.76 -12.62 24.34
C VAL A 393 2.29 -13.69 23.39
N ILE A 394 3.00 -14.70 23.89
CA ILE A 394 3.52 -15.81 23.07
C ILE A 394 2.36 -16.60 22.45
N ALA A 395 1.34 -16.96 23.24
CA ALA A 395 0.17 -17.68 22.75
C ALA A 395 -0.59 -16.87 21.69
N GLY A 396 -0.83 -15.57 21.94
CA GLY A 396 -1.44 -14.68 20.96
C GLY A 396 -0.60 -14.52 19.69
N GLY A 397 0.72 -14.49 19.83
CA GLY A 397 1.65 -14.53 18.69
C GLY A 397 1.51 -15.81 17.87
N GLY A 398 1.43 -16.96 18.52
CA GLY A 398 1.21 -18.26 17.87
C GLY A 398 -0.12 -18.31 17.10
N VAL A 399 -1.20 -17.81 17.70
CA VAL A 399 -2.51 -17.69 17.03
C VAL A 399 -2.43 -16.75 15.83
N THR A 400 -1.71 -15.63 15.94
CA THR A 400 -1.52 -14.71 14.82
C THR A 400 -0.78 -15.38 13.66
N VAL A 401 0.34 -16.07 13.94
CA VAL A 401 1.09 -16.80 12.90
C VAL A 401 0.21 -17.82 12.20
N MET A 402 -0.59 -18.58 12.96
CA MET A 402 -1.50 -19.59 12.41
C MET A 402 -2.58 -18.94 11.52
N MET A 403 -3.28 -17.92 12.02
CA MET A 403 -4.36 -17.26 11.28
C MET A 403 -3.84 -16.51 10.05
N SER A 404 -2.84 -15.64 10.22
CA SER A 404 -2.27 -14.84 9.13
C SER A 404 -1.56 -15.71 8.11
N GLY A 405 -0.86 -16.77 8.55
CA GLY A 405 -0.25 -17.76 7.66
C GLY A 405 -1.28 -18.50 6.82
N LEU A 406 -2.37 -18.99 7.42
CA LEU A 406 -3.44 -19.69 6.70
C LEU A 406 -4.15 -18.80 5.66
N ILE A 407 -4.38 -17.52 5.99
CA ILE A 407 -5.09 -16.57 5.12
C ILE A 407 -4.18 -16.03 4.01
N SER A 408 -2.90 -15.86 4.28
CA SER A 408 -2.00 -15.05 3.43
C SER A 408 -0.95 -15.86 2.67
N LEU A 409 -0.67 -17.10 3.10
CA LEU A 409 0.31 -17.98 2.46
C LEU A 409 -0.36 -19.24 1.89
N PRO A 410 0.22 -19.83 0.84
CA PRO A 410 -0.29 -21.04 0.18
C PRO A 410 -0.01 -22.31 1.00
N VAL A 411 -0.54 -22.36 2.22
CA VAL A 411 -0.34 -23.50 3.13
C VAL A 411 -1.20 -24.70 2.70
N LEU A 412 -2.39 -24.42 2.17
CA LEU A 412 -3.37 -25.42 1.74
C LEU A 412 -3.10 -25.94 0.32
N PRO A 413 -3.59 -27.13 -0.05
CA PRO A 413 -3.68 -27.52 -1.46
C PRO A 413 -4.72 -26.66 -2.21
N PRO A 414 -4.61 -26.51 -3.55
CA PRO A 414 -5.52 -25.67 -4.34
C PRO A 414 -7.00 -26.01 -4.13
N ASN A 415 -7.37 -27.29 -4.17
CA ASN A 415 -8.73 -27.77 -3.95
C ASN A 415 -9.37 -27.42 -2.58
N ALA A 416 -8.60 -26.93 -1.62
CA ALA A 416 -9.07 -26.50 -0.30
C ALA A 416 -9.13 -24.97 -0.14
N LEU A 417 -8.92 -24.21 -1.22
CA LEU A 417 -8.83 -22.74 -1.17
C LEU A 417 -10.18 -22.01 -1.05
N SER A 418 -11.33 -22.66 -1.25
CA SER A 418 -12.64 -21.98 -1.30
C SER A 418 -12.90 -21.05 -0.11
N ALA A 419 -12.65 -21.50 1.12
CA ALA A 419 -12.83 -20.70 2.32
C ALA A 419 -11.79 -19.57 2.45
N VAL A 420 -10.57 -19.78 1.95
CA VAL A 420 -9.50 -18.77 1.97
C VAL A 420 -9.76 -17.70 0.93
N ASN A 421 -10.17 -18.07 -0.29
CA ASN A 421 -10.50 -17.15 -1.38
C ASN A 421 -11.65 -16.20 -1.02
N ALA A 422 -12.59 -16.63 -0.17
CA ALA A 422 -13.65 -15.77 0.35
C ALA A 422 -13.12 -14.58 1.19
N ILE A 423 -11.89 -14.67 1.71
CA ILE A 423 -11.21 -13.62 2.49
C ILE A 423 -10.08 -12.97 1.67
N ASN A 424 -9.35 -13.78 0.92
CA ASN A 424 -8.16 -13.41 0.16
C ASN A 424 -8.17 -14.13 -1.20
N LYS A 425 -8.79 -13.49 -2.20
CA LYS A 425 -8.91 -14.01 -3.57
C LYS A 425 -7.55 -14.22 -4.26
N GLU A 426 -6.53 -13.46 -3.85
CA GLU A 426 -5.19 -13.42 -4.46
C GLU A 426 -4.46 -14.78 -4.48
N GLN A 427 -4.88 -15.75 -3.65
CA GLN A 427 -4.34 -17.12 -3.71
C GLN A 427 -4.91 -17.92 -4.89
N GLY A 428 -6.21 -17.80 -5.15
CA GLY A 428 -6.90 -18.49 -6.25
C GLY A 428 -6.43 -18.01 -7.62
N GLU A 429 -6.10 -16.72 -7.73
CA GLU A 429 -5.58 -16.08 -8.96
C GLU A 429 -4.17 -16.55 -9.37
N GLN A 430 -3.61 -17.54 -8.67
CA GLN A 430 -2.34 -18.19 -9.00
C GLN A 430 -2.51 -19.58 -9.63
N VAL A 431 -3.74 -20.08 -9.73
CA VAL A 431 -4.06 -21.46 -10.12
C VAL A 431 -4.70 -21.48 -11.51
N GLY A 432 -4.30 -22.44 -12.36
CA GLY A 432 -4.98 -22.71 -13.63
C GLY A 432 -4.38 -22.08 -14.90
N TRP A 433 -3.30 -21.30 -14.80
CA TRP A 433 -2.73 -20.62 -15.98
C TRP A 433 -2.18 -21.56 -17.07
N PRO A 434 -1.44 -22.64 -16.73
CA PRO A 434 -1.07 -23.66 -17.72
C PRO A 434 -2.28 -24.36 -18.35
N GLU A 435 -3.31 -24.65 -17.55
CA GLU A 435 -4.54 -25.32 -17.97
C GLU A 435 -5.32 -24.44 -18.94
N LEU A 436 -5.51 -23.15 -18.63
CA LEU A 436 -6.07 -22.14 -19.52
C LEU A 436 -5.33 -22.14 -20.86
N THR A 437 -4.00 -22.08 -20.82
CA THR A 437 -3.18 -22.05 -22.03
C THR A 437 -3.32 -23.32 -22.86
N SER A 438 -3.39 -24.49 -22.20
CA SER A 438 -3.60 -25.78 -22.87
C SER A 438 -4.98 -25.88 -23.52
N ALA A 439 -6.02 -25.34 -22.88
CA ALA A 439 -7.38 -25.31 -23.42
C ALA A 439 -7.44 -24.41 -24.66
N VAL A 440 -6.83 -23.23 -24.62
CA VAL A 440 -6.70 -22.34 -25.78
C VAL A 440 -5.91 -23.02 -26.90
N ALA A 441 -4.81 -23.71 -26.56
CA ALA A 441 -4.00 -24.43 -27.55
C ALA A 441 -4.76 -25.55 -28.26
N ALA A 442 -5.59 -26.29 -27.54
CA ALA A 442 -6.45 -27.32 -28.13
C ALA A 442 -7.41 -26.73 -29.18
N GLN A 443 -7.99 -25.56 -28.89
CA GLN A 443 -8.90 -24.88 -29.82
C GLN A 443 -8.16 -24.23 -31.00
N TRP A 444 -6.96 -23.66 -30.76
CA TRP A 444 -6.10 -23.16 -31.83
C TRP A 444 -5.70 -24.27 -32.81
N ALA A 445 -5.36 -25.45 -32.31
CA ALA A 445 -5.03 -26.61 -33.11
C ALA A 445 -6.23 -27.18 -33.90
N ALA A 446 -7.46 -26.82 -33.56
CA ALA A 446 -8.66 -27.19 -34.31
C ALA A 446 -8.94 -26.27 -35.51
N ILE A 447 -8.34 -25.07 -35.58
CA ILE A 447 -8.47 -24.17 -36.73
C ILE A 447 -7.74 -24.78 -37.94
N PRO A 448 -8.33 -24.81 -39.15
CA PRO A 448 -7.67 -25.30 -40.35
C PRO A 448 -6.34 -24.57 -40.61
N VAL A 449 -5.30 -25.31 -41.01
CA VAL A 449 -3.93 -24.78 -41.18
C VAL A 449 -3.90 -23.60 -42.17
N GLN A 450 -4.74 -23.63 -43.20
CA GLN A 450 -4.85 -22.58 -44.22
C GLN A 450 -5.42 -21.27 -43.66
N GLU A 451 -6.24 -21.35 -42.60
CA GLU A 451 -6.85 -20.19 -41.96
C GLU A 451 -5.98 -19.62 -40.83
N ARG A 452 -5.12 -20.45 -40.21
CA ARG A 452 -4.27 -20.03 -39.07
C ARG A 452 -3.37 -18.85 -39.37
N ALA A 453 -2.92 -18.70 -40.62
CA ALA A 453 -2.06 -17.57 -41.02
C ALA A 453 -2.76 -16.20 -40.92
N ARG A 454 -4.10 -16.18 -40.95
CA ARG A 454 -4.93 -14.99 -40.81
C ARG A 454 -5.70 -14.95 -39.49
N ALA A 455 -5.58 -15.99 -38.67
CA ALA A 455 -6.31 -16.13 -37.43
C ALA A 455 -5.65 -15.35 -36.28
N VAL A 456 -6.45 -14.93 -35.31
CA VAL A 456 -6.01 -14.14 -34.16
C VAL A 456 -6.45 -14.81 -32.86
N ILE A 457 -5.57 -14.80 -31.85
CA ILE A 457 -5.97 -15.04 -30.47
C ILE A 457 -6.19 -13.68 -29.81
N PHE A 458 -7.41 -13.41 -29.38
CA PHE A 458 -7.77 -12.18 -28.69
C PHE A 458 -8.25 -12.53 -27.27
N THR A 459 -7.67 -11.89 -26.26
CA THR A 459 -8.03 -12.12 -24.86
C THR A 459 -8.75 -10.90 -24.30
N VAL A 460 -9.71 -11.15 -23.41
CA VAL A 460 -10.45 -10.09 -22.76
C VAL A 460 -9.56 -9.40 -21.74
N ASN A 461 -8.72 -10.10 -20.98
CA ASN A 461 -7.91 -9.47 -19.95
C ASN A 461 -6.38 -9.68 -20.10
N TYR A 462 -5.60 -8.87 -19.37
CA TYR A 462 -4.13 -8.91 -19.43
C TYR A 462 -3.54 -10.17 -18.80
N GLY A 463 -4.24 -10.81 -17.85
CA GLY A 463 -3.82 -12.05 -17.21
C GLY A 463 -3.87 -13.21 -18.19
N GLU A 464 -4.99 -13.36 -18.90
CA GLU A 464 -5.17 -14.30 -20.02
C GLU A 464 -4.08 -14.11 -21.08
N ALA A 465 -3.87 -12.89 -21.57
CA ALA A 465 -2.83 -12.60 -22.57
C ALA A 465 -1.45 -13.01 -22.06
N SER A 466 -1.12 -12.60 -20.83
CA SER A 466 0.20 -12.85 -20.25
C SER A 466 0.45 -14.34 -19.96
N ALA A 467 -0.59 -15.10 -19.62
CA ALA A 467 -0.50 -16.55 -19.51
C ALA A 467 -0.16 -17.19 -20.86
N LEU A 468 -0.84 -16.76 -21.93
CA LEU A 468 -0.55 -17.25 -23.28
C LEU A 468 0.85 -16.86 -23.77
N VAL A 469 1.34 -15.66 -23.45
CA VAL A 469 2.76 -15.30 -23.71
C VAL A 469 3.70 -16.23 -22.94
N ARG A 470 3.42 -16.49 -21.66
CA ARG A 470 4.31 -17.27 -20.78
C ARG A 470 4.34 -18.76 -21.11
N TYR A 471 3.20 -19.34 -21.45
CA TYR A 471 3.02 -20.79 -21.57
C TYR A 471 2.67 -21.25 -23.00
N GLY A 472 2.38 -20.34 -23.93
CA GLY A 472 1.90 -20.69 -25.28
C GLY A 472 2.99 -21.17 -26.24
N SER A 473 4.26 -20.81 -25.99
CA SER A 473 5.39 -21.18 -26.86
C SER A 473 5.57 -22.70 -27.00
N GLN A 474 5.33 -23.46 -25.94
CA GLN A 474 5.39 -24.94 -25.98
C GLN A 474 4.33 -25.57 -26.90
N TYR A 475 3.28 -24.81 -27.24
CA TYR A 475 2.21 -25.21 -28.14
C TYR A 475 2.29 -24.53 -29.52
N ASN A 476 3.34 -23.75 -29.79
CA ASN A 476 3.49 -22.92 -30.99
C ASN A 476 2.31 -21.95 -31.22
N LEU A 477 1.76 -21.38 -30.14
CA LEU A 477 0.74 -20.34 -30.27
C LEU A 477 1.36 -19.04 -30.80
N PRO A 478 0.64 -18.28 -31.64
CA PRO A 478 1.03 -16.92 -31.96
C PRO A 478 0.91 -16.02 -30.72
N MET A 479 1.51 -14.83 -30.79
CA MET A 479 1.32 -13.82 -29.75
C MET A 479 -0.16 -13.42 -29.65
N PRO A 480 -0.74 -13.39 -28.44
CA PRO A 480 -2.10 -12.93 -28.23
C PRO A 480 -2.19 -11.40 -28.30
N TYR A 481 -3.40 -10.90 -28.54
CA TYR A 481 -3.72 -9.47 -28.47
C TYR A 481 -4.77 -9.23 -27.39
N SER A 482 -4.69 -8.09 -26.70
CA SER A 482 -5.69 -7.70 -25.71
C SER A 482 -5.92 -6.19 -25.74
N GLY A 483 -7.18 -5.79 -25.59
CA GLY A 483 -7.56 -4.38 -25.43
C GLY A 483 -7.47 -3.88 -23.99
N HIS A 484 -6.98 -4.68 -23.05
CA HIS A 484 -6.99 -4.37 -21.62
C HIS A 484 -5.70 -3.68 -21.17
N MET A 485 -5.81 -2.59 -20.41
CA MET A 485 -4.67 -1.86 -19.81
C MET A 485 -3.58 -1.52 -20.85
N SER A 486 -2.30 -1.77 -20.55
CA SER A 486 -1.21 -1.40 -21.45
C SER A 486 -1.03 -2.33 -22.64
N TYR A 487 -1.66 -3.52 -22.64
CA TYR A 487 -1.69 -4.37 -23.83
C TYR A 487 -2.30 -3.63 -25.03
N ALA A 488 -3.30 -2.78 -24.78
CA ALA A 488 -3.90 -1.92 -25.79
C ALA A 488 -2.87 -1.08 -26.57
N GLY A 489 -1.84 -0.59 -25.87
CA GLY A 489 -0.79 0.28 -26.40
C GLY A 489 0.27 -0.48 -27.21
N TRP A 490 0.34 -1.80 -27.10
CA TRP A 490 1.27 -2.64 -27.87
C TRP A 490 0.76 -2.98 -29.27
N GLY A 491 -0.46 -2.53 -29.58
CA GLY A 491 -0.98 -2.44 -30.94
C GLY A 491 -2.04 -3.49 -31.27
N PRO A 492 -2.91 -3.20 -32.25
CA PRO A 492 -3.89 -4.15 -32.73
C PRO A 492 -3.23 -5.26 -33.56
N PRO A 493 -3.97 -6.36 -33.81
CA PRO A 493 -3.67 -7.22 -34.94
C PRO A 493 -3.66 -6.43 -36.26
N PRO A 494 -2.86 -6.82 -37.26
CA PRO A 494 -2.90 -6.17 -38.57
C PRO A 494 -4.24 -6.43 -39.26
N ASP A 495 -4.70 -5.51 -40.12
CA ASP A 495 -5.95 -5.66 -40.88
C ASP A 495 -5.94 -6.87 -41.84
N SER A 496 -4.76 -7.39 -42.19
CA SER A 496 -4.60 -8.64 -42.94
C SER A 496 -4.90 -9.90 -42.11
N ALA A 497 -5.08 -9.78 -40.79
CA ALA A 497 -5.52 -10.85 -39.91
C ALA A 497 -7.07 -10.90 -39.85
N ASP A 498 -7.67 -11.06 -41.03
CA ASP A 498 -9.10 -11.09 -41.31
C ASP A 498 -9.63 -12.54 -41.39
N GLY A 499 -9.02 -13.45 -40.63
CA GLY A 499 -9.45 -14.85 -40.47
C GLY A 499 -10.20 -15.08 -39.15
N PRO A 500 -10.32 -16.35 -38.72
CA PRO A 500 -10.99 -16.70 -37.48
C PRO A 500 -10.37 -16.02 -36.25
N VAL A 501 -11.21 -15.64 -35.29
CA VAL A 501 -10.76 -15.08 -34.00
C VAL A 501 -11.08 -16.06 -32.89
N LEU A 502 -10.05 -16.50 -32.18
CA LEU A 502 -10.19 -17.27 -30.96
C LEU A 502 -10.23 -16.30 -29.77
N LEU A 503 -11.44 -16.06 -29.26
CA LEU A 503 -11.73 -15.19 -28.13
C LEU A 503 -11.61 -15.98 -26.83
N VAL A 504 -10.76 -15.50 -25.92
CA VAL A 504 -10.54 -16.09 -24.59
C VAL A 504 -11.09 -15.13 -23.55
N GLY A 505 -11.87 -15.65 -22.60
CA GLY A 505 -12.44 -14.83 -21.53
C GLY A 505 -13.87 -14.39 -21.79
N ARG A 506 -14.47 -13.74 -20.79
CA ARG A 506 -15.85 -13.25 -20.85
C ARG A 506 -15.89 -11.72 -20.96
N GLN A 507 -16.41 -11.19 -22.06
CA GLN A 507 -16.65 -9.75 -22.20
C GLN A 507 -17.93 -9.28 -21.46
N GLY A 508 -17.93 -9.31 -20.12
CA GLY A 508 -19.01 -8.71 -19.30
C GLY A 508 -20.44 -8.94 -19.85
N ASP A 509 -21.22 -7.85 -19.97
CA ASP A 509 -22.57 -7.80 -20.55
C ASP A 509 -22.57 -7.42 -22.05
N GLN A 510 -21.39 -7.32 -22.68
CA GLN A 510 -21.25 -7.02 -24.09
C GLN A 510 -21.25 -8.32 -24.90
N SER A 511 -22.20 -8.46 -25.82
CA SER A 511 -22.21 -9.62 -26.71
C SER A 511 -21.01 -9.57 -27.66
N SER A 512 -20.21 -10.64 -27.72
CA SER A 512 -19.12 -10.83 -28.69
C SER A 512 -19.56 -10.49 -30.13
N GLY A 513 -20.86 -10.67 -30.42
CA GLY A 513 -21.52 -10.34 -31.68
C GLY A 513 -21.48 -8.86 -32.12
N GLN A 514 -21.07 -7.92 -31.26
CA GLN A 514 -20.90 -6.52 -31.66
C GLN A 514 -19.58 -6.28 -32.41
N PHE A 515 -18.53 -7.02 -32.07
CA PHE A 515 -17.18 -6.84 -32.61
C PHE A 515 -16.75 -7.99 -33.51
N PHE A 516 -17.31 -9.17 -33.28
CA PHE A 516 -16.95 -10.41 -33.95
C PHE A 516 -18.19 -11.06 -34.57
N THR A 517 -17.99 -11.82 -35.64
CA THR A 517 -19.08 -12.45 -36.39
C THR A 517 -19.04 -13.97 -36.24
N GLY A 518 -20.21 -14.61 -36.21
CA GLY A 518 -20.32 -16.07 -36.19
C GLY A 518 -19.63 -16.75 -35.00
N CYS A 519 -19.65 -16.12 -33.83
CA CYS A 519 -19.05 -16.67 -32.61
C CYS A 519 -19.84 -17.87 -32.08
N ARG A 520 -19.11 -18.94 -31.75
CA ARG A 520 -19.63 -20.09 -31.03
C ARG A 520 -18.68 -20.50 -29.92
N GLN A 521 -19.21 -20.89 -28.78
CA GLN A 521 -18.40 -21.44 -27.70
C GLN A 521 -17.80 -22.78 -28.16
N VAL A 522 -16.47 -22.91 -28.11
CA VAL A 522 -15.72 -24.12 -28.52
C VAL A 522 -15.04 -24.81 -27.35
N GLY A 523 -14.86 -24.10 -26.23
CA GLY A 523 -14.30 -24.65 -25.02
C GLY A 523 -14.68 -23.84 -23.79
N ARG A 524 -14.18 -24.28 -22.64
CA ARG A 524 -14.17 -23.53 -21.38
C ARG A 524 -12.84 -23.74 -20.69
N VAL A 525 -12.42 -22.74 -19.93
CA VAL A 525 -11.30 -22.85 -19.01
C VAL A 525 -11.72 -23.67 -17.80
N ASP A 526 -10.89 -24.64 -17.45
CA ASP A 526 -11.01 -25.43 -16.23
C ASP A 526 -9.63 -25.58 -15.60
N ASN A 527 -9.45 -25.08 -14.39
CA ASN A 527 -8.21 -25.18 -13.64
C ASN A 527 -7.96 -26.58 -13.06
N GLY A 528 -8.92 -27.51 -13.18
CA GLY A 528 -8.78 -28.91 -12.76
C GLY A 528 -8.78 -29.13 -11.24
N GLU A 529 -8.81 -28.05 -10.45
CA GLU A 529 -8.74 -28.07 -8.99
C GLU A 529 -10.06 -27.62 -8.34
N GLY A 530 -11.03 -27.18 -9.14
CA GLY A 530 -12.31 -26.66 -8.65
C GLY A 530 -12.18 -25.34 -7.89
N VAL A 531 -11.08 -24.60 -8.11
CA VAL A 531 -10.86 -23.29 -7.50
C VAL A 531 -11.77 -22.28 -8.17
N ASP A 532 -12.58 -21.57 -7.40
CA ASP A 532 -13.36 -20.43 -7.88
C ASP A 532 -12.44 -19.21 -7.94
N ASN A 533 -11.94 -18.92 -9.15
CA ASN A 533 -11.12 -17.76 -9.49
C ASN A 533 -11.70 -17.09 -10.75
N GLU A 534 -11.14 -15.95 -11.16
CA GLU A 534 -11.70 -15.17 -12.27
C GLU A 534 -11.79 -15.93 -13.60
N GLU A 535 -10.89 -16.87 -13.83
CA GLU A 535 -10.79 -17.61 -15.09
C GLU A 535 -11.60 -18.92 -15.10
N GLN A 536 -12.03 -19.41 -13.94
CA GLN A 536 -12.72 -20.69 -13.87
C GLN A 536 -14.06 -20.62 -14.61
N ASN A 537 -14.27 -21.56 -15.54
CA ASN A 537 -15.41 -21.61 -16.46
C ASN A 537 -15.47 -20.49 -17.51
N ALA A 538 -14.42 -19.68 -17.67
CA ALA A 538 -14.37 -18.67 -18.72
C ALA A 538 -14.57 -19.34 -20.10
N PRO A 539 -15.43 -18.78 -20.98
CA PRO A 539 -15.68 -19.36 -22.29
C PRO A 539 -14.45 -19.16 -23.19
N ILE A 540 -14.25 -20.12 -24.09
CA ILE A 540 -13.38 -19.96 -25.26
C ILE A 540 -14.30 -20.00 -26.47
N GLU A 541 -14.36 -18.90 -27.22
CA GLU A 541 -15.22 -18.77 -28.39
C GLU A 541 -14.40 -18.72 -29.68
N LEU A 542 -14.87 -19.42 -30.70
CA LEU A 542 -14.32 -19.30 -32.05
C LEU A 542 -15.30 -18.47 -32.88
N CYS A 543 -14.86 -17.31 -33.32
CA CYS A 543 -15.57 -16.43 -34.23
C CYS A 543 -15.02 -16.60 -35.65
N SER A 544 -15.90 -16.41 -36.64
CA SER A 544 -15.54 -16.51 -38.06
C SER A 544 -14.64 -15.37 -38.53
N GLY A 545 -14.68 -14.24 -37.84
CA GLY A 545 -13.84 -13.07 -38.10
C GLY A 545 -14.33 -11.84 -37.35
N THR A 546 -13.79 -10.68 -37.69
CA THR A 546 -14.20 -9.39 -37.13
C THR A 546 -15.35 -8.75 -37.92
N ALA A 547 -16.15 -7.91 -37.27
CA ALA A 547 -17.25 -7.18 -37.92
C ALA A 547 -16.76 -6.04 -38.83
N LYS A 548 -15.53 -5.55 -38.58
CA LYS A 548 -14.82 -4.49 -39.31
C LYS A 548 -13.30 -4.78 -39.25
N PRO A 549 -12.46 -4.12 -40.05
CA PRO A 549 -11.00 -4.21 -39.91
C PRO A 549 -10.56 -3.90 -38.47
N TRP A 550 -9.46 -4.52 -38.03
CA TRP A 550 -8.92 -4.36 -36.68
C TRP A 550 -8.62 -2.90 -36.35
N SER A 551 -8.08 -2.13 -37.32
CA SER A 551 -7.79 -0.70 -37.17
C SER A 551 -9.03 0.14 -36.82
N GLU A 552 -10.22 -0.25 -37.30
CA GLU A 552 -11.49 0.41 -36.97
C GLU A 552 -12.11 -0.09 -35.66
N LEU A 553 -11.91 -1.37 -35.32
CA LEU A 553 -12.47 -1.96 -34.11
C LEU A 553 -11.66 -1.64 -32.86
N TRP A 554 -10.34 -1.55 -32.98
CA TRP A 554 -9.41 -1.47 -31.85
C TRP A 554 -9.77 -0.39 -30.84
N PRO A 555 -10.07 0.86 -31.23
CA PRO A 555 -10.43 1.91 -30.28
C PRO A 555 -11.65 1.57 -29.41
N ARG A 556 -12.53 0.68 -29.88
CA ARG A 556 -13.75 0.23 -29.19
C ARG A 556 -13.54 -1.01 -28.33
N LEU A 557 -12.43 -1.73 -28.54
CA LEU A 557 -12.03 -2.89 -27.74
C LEU A 557 -11.17 -2.48 -26.53
N LEU A 558 -10.76 -1.21 -26.48
CA LEU A 558 -10.01 -0.63 -25.36
C LEU A 558 -10.85 -0.63 -24.08
N HIS A 559 -10.28 -1.15 -23.01
CA HIS A 559 -10.88 -1.11 -21.68
C HIS A 559 -9.81 -1.15 -20.58
N TYR A 560 -10.23 -0.78 -19.38
CA TYR A 560 -9.40 -0.45 -18.22
C TYR A 560 -9.96 -1.11 -16.97
#